data_AF-A0A3N5AZZ6-F1
#
_entry.id   AF-A0A3N5AZZ6-F1
#
_cell.length_a   1.000
_cell.length_b   1.000
_cell.length_c   1.000
_cell.angle_alpha   90.00
_cell.angle_beta   90.00
_cell.angle_gamma   90.00
#
_symmetry.space_group_name_H-M   'P 1'
#
loop_
_entity.id
_entity.type
_entity.pdbx_description
1 polymer ?
#
loop_
_entity_poly.entity_id
_entity_poly.type
_entity_poly.pdbx_seq_one_letter_code
_entity_poly.pdbx_strand_id
1 'polypeptide(L)'
;MSYYDLGSHVRRVTTSSSEAQVWFDRGLNWTFAFNHEEAVRCFEACASADPDCAMADWGMAYALGPNYNKPWEFFDEQDLARTVERTHAAVQRAHAKAAGATAVERALIGALRARYPQERAPAVVECSVWNAAYADSMRAVHRLAPDDLDVATLYADALMNLTPWQLWDIRTGTPALGARTTEARAVLEQALATEAGAHHPGLLHMYIHLMEMSPTPEAALPAGDRLRGLMPDAGHLQHMPSHLEVLCGDYRRVVSDNTTAIEADEKFHARAGAMNFYTLYRCHNLHFKIYGAMFLGRYRDAIDTVHRLEAAVPEELLRVQSPPMADWVESFLAMRVHVLIRFGRWGDILALPMPADVRLYCVSTAMLHYARGVAFSATGRIDEAEAERRLFRDAVARVPETRMLFNNTCADILAIAAAMLDGELDYRKGNHAAAFAALRRSIELDDGLPYDEPWGWMQPTRHAYGALLLEQGLVAEAEAVYRADLGLDGTLPRAQQHPANVWALHGFHECLVRLGKDGEAQIVAQQLKIATATADVPIEASCCCRLETRPG
;
A
#
# COMPACT_ATOMS: atom_id res chain seq x y z
N MET A 1 26.01 0.76 -20.24
CA MET A 1 25.62 1.07 -18.85
C MET A 1 25.75 -0.19 -18.03
N SER A 2 26.20 -0.10 -16.78
CA SER A 2 26.14 -1.22 -15.84
C SER A 2 24.67 -1.62 -15.61
N TYR A 3 24.45 -2.88 -15.25
CA TYR A 3 23.12 -3.34 -14.80
C TYR A 3 22.77 -2.69 -13.45
N TYR A 4 21.53 -2.87 -12.99
CA TYR A 4 21.06 -2.39 -11.68
C TYR A 4 21.83 -2.99 -10.51
N ASP A 5 21.97 -2.23 -9.42
CA ASP A 5 22.50 -2.69 -8.14
C ASP A 5 21.38 -3.35 -7.30
N LEU A 6 21.33 -4.69 -7.36
CA LEU A 6 20.37 -5.53 -6.64
C LEU A 6 21.01 -6.20 -5.42
N GLY A 7 22.09 -5.63 -4.88
CA GLY A 7 22.81 -6.22 -3.76
C GLY A 7 23.56 -7.51 -4.12
N SER A 8 23.96 -8.24 -3.07
CA SER A 8 24.83 -9.41 -3.17
C SER A 8 24.14 -10.76 -2.91
N HIS A 9 22.81 -10.79 -2.85
CA HIS A 9 22.08 -12.05 -2.66
C HIS A 9 22.24 -12.96 -3.87
N VAL A 10 22.56 -14.23 -3.61
CA VAL A 10 22.88 -15.24 -4.63
C VAL A 10 22.25 -16.57 -4.20
N ARG A 11 21.63 -17.25 -5.16
CA ARG A 11 21.18 -18.65 -5.01
C ARG A 11 21.86 -19.50 -6.07
N ARG A 12 22.79 -20.34 -5.63
CA ARG A 12 23.46 -21.28 -6.54
C ARG A 12 22.46 -22.28 -7.13
N VAL A 13 22.42 -22.37 -8.45
CA VAL A 13 21.59 -23.35 -9.18
C VAL A 13 22.46 -24.34 -9.96
N THR A 14 21.85 -25.44 -10.36
CA THR A 14 22.47 -26.43 -11.24
C THR A 14 22.61 -25.86 -12.65
N THR A 15 23.77 -25.26 -12.91
CA THR A 15 24.23 -24.80 -14.22
C THR A 15 25.75 -24.85 -14.27
N SER A 16 26.31 -25.00 -15.48
CA SER A 16 27.75 -24.83 -15.72
C SER A 16 28.09 -23.44 -16.30
N SER A 17 27.07 -22.66 -16.67
CA SER A 17 27.23 -21.33 -17.24
C SER A 17 27.25 -20.28 -16.13
N SER A 18 28.40 -19.60 -15.99
CA SER A 18 28.51 -18.47 -15.07
C SER A 18 27.58 -17.32 -15.45
N GLU A 19 27.31 -17.16 -16.76
CA GLU A 19 26.37 -16.15 -17.24
C GLU A 19 24.93 -16.48 -16.85
N ALA A 20 24.51 -17.76 -16.99
CA ALA A 20 23.18 -18.19 -16.55
C ALA A 20 22.99 -17.99 -15.03
N GLN A 21 24.01 -18.31 -14.22
CA GLN A 21 23.98 -18.08 -12.77
C GLN A 21 23.73 -16.58 -12.44
N VAL A 22 24.45 -15.67 -13.10
CA VAL A 22 24.27 -14.21 -12.90
C VAL A 22 22.85 -13.77 -13.25
N TRP A 23 22.29 -14.27 -14.36
CA TRP A 23 20.92 -13.94 -14.75
C TRP A 23 19.88 -14.55 -13.82
N PHE A 24 20.12 -15.75 -13.29
CA PHE A 24 19.26 -16.36 -12.30
C PHE A 24 19.23 -15.54 -11.00
N ASP A 25 20.38 -15.14 -10.48
CA ASP A 25 20.48 -14.33 -9.25
C ASP A 25 19.73 -12.99 -9.41
N ARG A 26 19.90 -12.32 -10.56
CA ARG A 26 19.15 -11.10 -10.89
C ARG A 26 17.64 -11.35 -10.95
N GLY A 27 17.21 -12.46 -11.56
CA GLY A 27 15.80 -12.81 -11.64
C GLY A 27 15.18 -13.07 -10.28
N LEU A 28 15.89 -13.79 -9.40
CA LEU A 28 15.45 -14.04 -8.04
C LEU A 28 15.38 -12.75 -7.21
N ASN A 29 16.38 -11.88 -7.30
CA ASN A 29 16.40 -10.62 -6.58
C ASN A 29 15.28 -9.67 -7.06
N TRP A 30 15.01 -9.60 -8.36
CA TRP A 30 13.85 -8.86 -8.88
C TRP A 30 12.51 -9.47 -8.47
N THR A 31 12.47 -10.79 -8.29
CA THR A 31 11.29 -11.48 -7.77
C THR A 31 11.03 -11.09 -6.32
N PHE A 32 12.05 -11.07 -5.46
CA PHE A 32 11.91 -10.54 -4.10
C PHE A 32 11.53 -9.06 -4.10
N ALA A 33 12.00 -8.28 -5.08
CA ALA A 33 11.61 -6.88 -5.23
C ALA A 33 10.22 -6.66 -5.87
N PHE A 34 9.43 -7.72 -6.11
CA PHE A 34 8.11 -7.66 -6.76
C PHE A 34 8.10 -6.96 -8.14
N ASN A 35 9.25 -6.84 -8.81
CA ASN A 35 9.32 -6.45 -10.22
C ASN A 35 9.31 -7.71 -11.10
N HIS A 36 8.14 -8.32 -11.18
CA HIS A 36 7.95 -9.62 -11.83
C HIS A 36 8.27 -9.59 -13.34
N GLU A 37 7.98 -8.50 -14.05
CA GLU A 37 8.28 -8.39 -15.47
C GLU A 37 9.79 -8.41 -15.75
N GLU A 38 10.59 -7.66 -14.97
CA GLU A 38 12.05 -7.69 -15.11
C GLU A 38 12.65 -9.00 -14.60
N ALA A 39 12.06 -9.61 -13.57
CA ALA A 39 12.43 -10.95 -13.13
C ALA A 39 12.29 -11.98 -14.25
N VAL A 40 11.14 -11.98 -14.95
CA VAL A 40 10.89 -12.88 -16.09
C VAL A 40 11.92 -12.66 -17.20
N ARG A 41 12.24 -11.41 -17.55
CA ARG A 41 13.30 -11.12 -18.55
C ARG A 41 14.66 -11.66 -18.12
N CYS A 42 14.99 -11.58 -16.83
CA CYS A 42 16.23 -12.17 -16.32
C CYS A 42 16.22 -13.69 -16.44
N PHE A 43 15.11 -14.36 -16.13
CA PHE A 43 15.00 -15.81 -16.29
C PHE A 43 15.02 -16.26 -17.75
N GLU A 44 14.44 -15.48 -18.67
CA GLU A 44 14.56 -15.71 -20.12
C GLU A 44 16.02 -15.57 -20.60
N ALA A 45 16.76 -14.58 -20.09
CA ALA A 45 18.19 -14.42 -20.36
C ALA A 45 19.01 -15.58 -19.77
N CYS A 46 18.64 -16.06 -18.58
CA CYS A 46 19.23 -17.26 -17.96
C CYS A 46 19.02 -18.49 -18.83
N ALA A 47 17.79 -18.75 -19.29
CA ALA A 47 17.48 -19.86 -20.18
C ALA A 47 18.17 -19.74 -21.55
N SER A 48 18.45 -18.53 -22.01
CA SER A 48 19.21 -18.29 -23.25
C SER A 48 20.70 -18.60 -23.07
N ALA A 49 21.26 -18.30 -21.89
CA ALA A 49 22.67 -18.55 -21.56
C ALA A 49 22.96 -20.02 -21.19
N ASP A 50 21.97 -20.74 -20.66
CA ASP A 50 22.01 -22.18 -20.45
C ASP A 50 20.62 -22.80 -20.71
N PRO A 51 20.38 -23.34 -21.92
CA PRO A 51 19.11 -23.96 -22.28
C PRO A 51 18.72 -25.15 -21.41
N ASP A 52 19.66 -25.80 -20.73
CA ASP A 52 19.42 -26.97 -19.87
C ASP A 52 19.21 -26.58 -18.40
N CYS A 53 19.32 -25.29 -18.05
CA CYS A 53 19.07 -24.82 -16.69
C CYS A 53 17.59 -24.90 -16.33
N ALA A 54 17.22 -25.96 -15.58
CA ALA A 54 15.84 -26.18 -15.14
C ALA A 54 15.28 -25.03 -14.28
N MET A 55 16.14 -24.37 -13.49
CA MET A 55 15.74 -23.30 -12.60
C MET A 55 15.41 -21.98 -13.31
N ALA A 56 15.88 -21.79 -14.55
CA ALA A 56 15.47 -20.66 -15.38
C ALA A 56 13.96 -20.75 -15.71
N ASP A 57 13.50 -21.93 -16.12
CA ASP A 57 12.07 -22.18 -16.38
C ASP A 57 11.23 -22.16 -15.10
N TRP A 58 11.77 -22.65 -13.98
CA TRP A 58 11.13 -22.51 -12.67
C TRP A 58 10.91 -21.03 -12.32
N GLY A 59 11.93 -20.19 -12.50
CA GLY A 59 11.87 -18.77 -12.18
C GLY A 59 10.82 -18.03 -12.99
N MET A 60 10.72 -18.32 -14.30
CA MET A 60 9.65 -17.78 -15.15
C MET A 60 8.26 -18.17 -14.63
N ALA A 61 8.05 -19.44 -14.27
CA ALA A 61 6.78 -19.91 -13.76
C ALA A 61 6.41 -19.30 -12.40
N TYR A 62 7.39 -19.09 -11.52
CA TYR A 62 7.16 -18.47 -10.22
C TYR A 62 6.84 -16.97 -10.38
N ALA A 63 7.63 -16.23 -11.15
CA ALA A 63 7.48 -14.78 -11.30
C ALA A 63 6.23 -14.35 -12.10
N LEU A 64 5.78 -15.15 -13.08
CA LEU A 64 4.56 -14.85 -13.83
C LEU A 64 3.26 -15.06 -13.03
N GLY A 65 3.35 -15.80 -11.92
CA GLY A 65 2.20 -16.20 -11.12
C GLY A 65 1.53 -15.08 -10.34
N PRO A 66 0.45 -15.42 -9.60
CA PRO A 66 -0.08 -14.52 -8.59
C PRO A 66 0.96 -14.29 -7.48
N ASN A 67 0.80 -13.20 -6.77
CA ASN A 67 1.60 -12.86 -5.59
C ASN A 67 0.69 -12.18 -4.56
N TYR A 68 1.26 -11.81 -3.41
CA TYR A 68 0.55 -11.18 -2.31
C TYR A 68 -0.26 -9.93 -2.74
N ASN A 69 0.25 -9.14 -3.68
CA ASN A 69 -0.37 -7.90 -4.16
C ASN A 69 -1.22 -8.07 -5.42
N LYS A 70 -1.07 -9.19 -6.14
CA LYS A 70 -1.89 -9.55 -7.30
C LYS A 70 -2.35 -11.00 -7.18
N PRO A 71 -3.34 -11.28 -6.31
CA PRO A 71 -3.96 -12.60 -6.23
C PRO A 71 -4.78 -12.93 -7.49
N TRP A 72 -5.23 -14.18 -7.62
CA TRP A 72 -5.91 -14.66 -8.84
C TRP A 72 -7.18 -13.88 -9.18
N GLU A 73 -7.88 -13.40 -8.16
CA GLU A 73 -9.09 -12.58 -8.23
C GLU A 73 -8.91 -11.30 -9.06
N PHE A 74 -7.66 -10.89 -9.25
CA PHE A 74 -7.27 -9.67 -9.95
C PHE A 74 -6.83 -9.89 -11.41
N PHE A 75 -6.90 -11.12 -11.91
CA PHE A 75 -6.62 -11.43 -13.31
C PHE A 75 -7.93 -11.41 -14.11
N ASP A 76 -8.02 -10.52 -15.10
CA ASP A 76 -9.09 -10.58 -16.09
C ASP A 76 -8.99 -11.87 -16.94
N GLU A 77 -10.06 -12.21 -17.67
CA GLU A 77 -10.13 -13.47 -18.43
C GLU A 77 -8.94 -13.68 -19.38
N GLN A 78 -8.50 -12.62 -20.07
CA GLN A 78 -7.40 -12.70 -21.04
C GLN A 78 -6.03 -12.78 -20.34
N ASP A 79 -5.83 -12.02 -19.27
CA ASP A 79 -4.61 -12.08 -18.47
C ASP A 79 -4.46 -13.44 -17.76
N LEU A 80 -5.56 -13.96 -17.20
CA LEU A 80 -5.61 -15.28 -16.57
C LEU A 80 -5.23 -16.39 -17.55
N ALA A 81 -5.90 -16.45 -18.70
CA ALA A 81 -5.65 -17.48 -19.70
C ALA A 81 -4.18 -17.51 -20.14
N ARG A 82 -3.63 -16.32 -20.45
CA ARG A 82 -2.23 -16.15 -20.86
C ARG A 82 -1.26 -16.52 -19.75
N THR A 83 -1.55 -16.13 -18.51
CA THR A 83 -0.69 -16.41 -17.36
C THR A 83 -0.64 -17.91 -17.09
N VAL A 84 -1.80 -18.59 -17.02
CA VAL A 84 -1.87 -20.04 -16.76
C VAL A 84 -1.19 -20.84 -17.87
N GLU A 85 -1.41 -20.50 -19.13
CA GLU A 85 -0.76 -21.17 -20.27
C GLU A 85 0.77 -21.07 -20.15
N ARG A 86 1.29 -19.85 -19.93
CA ARG A 86 2.74 -19.61 -19.86
C ARG A 86 3.38 -20.25 -18.64
N THR A 87 2.75 -20.15 -17.46
CA THR A 87 3.29 -20.73 -16.23
C THR A 87 3.27 -22.26 -16.29
N HIS A 88 2.19 -22.86 -16.78
CA HIS A 88 2.11 -24.31 -16.97
C HIS A 88 3.19 -24.79 -17.94
N ALA A 89 3.33 -24.15 -19.10
CA ALA A 89 4.35 -24.51 -20.08
C ALA A 89 5.78 -24.40 -19.50
N ALA A 90 6.06 -23.34 -18.73
CA ALA A 90 7.35 -23.17 -18.06
C ALA A 90 7.61 -24.29 -17.03
N VAL A 91 6.61 -24.66 -16.22
CA VAL A 91 6.73 -25.78 -15.28
C VAL A 91 7.03 -27.11 -15.99
N GLN A 92 6.37 -27.40 -17.12
CA GLN A 92 6.62 -28.63 -17.87
C GLN A 92 8.06 -28.67 -18.42
N ARG A 93 8.58 -27.54 -18.93
CA ARG A 93 9.97 -27.44 -19.38
C ARG A 93 10.95 -27.60 -18.21
N ALA A 94 10.71 -26.93 -17.08
CA ALA A 94 11.52 -27.08 -15.88
C ALA A 94 11.58 -28.55 -15.43
N HIS A 95 10.44 -29.23 -15.41
CA HIS A 95 10.35 -30.64 -15.03
C HIS A 95 11.12 -31.56 -15.99
N ALA A 96 11.02 -31.33 -17.30
CA ALA A 96 11.74 -32.10 -18.31
C ALA A 96 13.28 -31.97 -18.18
N LYS A 97 13.76 -30.82 -17.69
CA LYS A 97 15.19 -30.52 -17.48
C LYS A 97 15.70 -30.91 -16.09
N ALA A 98 14.82 -31.29 -15.16
CA ALA A 98 15.15 -31.43 -13.74
C ALA A 98 15.97 -32.69 -13.40
N ALA A 99 16.23 -33.59 -14.35
CA ALA A 99 16.93 -34.86 -14.09
C ALA A 99 18.32 -34.66 -13.46
N GLY A 100 19.06 -33.65 -13.91
CA GLY A 100 20.39 -33.31 -13.38
C GLY A 100 20.38 -32.37 -12.17
N ALA A 101 19.23 -31.79 -11.82
CA ALA A 101 19.12 -30.79 -10.76
C ALA A 101 19.32 -31.40 -9.36
N THR A 102 19.57 -30.57 -8.35
CA THR A 102 19.66 -31.00 -6.95
C THR A 102 18.31 -31.49 -6.41
N ALA A 103 18.31 -32.18 -5.26
CA ALA A 103 17.08 -32.64 -4.63
C ALA A 103 16.11 -31.48 -4.29
N VAL A 104 16.65 -30.35 -3.83
CA VAL A 104 15.86 -29.16 -3.49
C VAL A 104 15.26 -28.51 -4.73
N GLU A 105 16.05 -28.33 -5.80
CA GLU A 105 15.54 -27.79 -7.07
C GLU A 105 14.45 -28.66 -7.69
N ARG A 106 14.63 -29.99 -7.69
CA ARG A 106 13.57 -30.92 -8.14
C ARG A 106 12.30 -30.78 -7.31
N ALA A 107 12.43 -30.57 -6.00
CA ALA A 107 11.29 -30.40 -5.10
C ALA A 107 10.58 -29.06 -5.34
N LEU A 108 11.32 -27.96 -5.54
CA LEU A 108 10.78 -26.65 -5.92
C LEU A 108 10.02 -26.68 -7.26
N ILE A 109 10.59 -27.34 -8.27
CA ILE A 109 9.94 -27.57 -9.57
C ILE A 109 8.68 -28.42 -9.38
N GLY A 110 8.75 -29.45 -8.55
CA GLY A 110 7.61 -30.29 -8.19
C GLY A 110 6.48 -29.49 -7.54
N ALA A 111 6.79 -28.55 -6.64
CA ALA A 111 5.79 -27.72 -5.99
C ALA A 111 5.02 -26.83 -6.98
N LEU A 112 5.69 -26.25 -7.98
CA LEU A 112 5.00 -25.43 -8.99
C LEU A 112 4.04 -26.24 -9.88
N ARG A 113 4.19 -27.56 -9.99
CA ARG A 113 3.17 -28.40 -10.66
C ARG A 113 1.84 -28.42 -9.90
N ALA A 114 1.86 -28.23 -8.58
CA ALA A 114 0.65 -28.06 -7.79
C ALA A 114 0.06 -26.65 -7.95
N ARG A 115 0.89 -25.64 -8.21
CA ARG A 115 0.48 -24.26 -8.47
C ARG A 115 -0.13 -24.06 -9.87
N TYR A 116 0.33 -24.82 -10.86
CA TYR A 116 -0.12 -24.74 -12.26
C TYR A 116 -0.38 -26.14 -12.84
N PRO A 117 -1.45 -26.83 -12.42
CA PRO A 117 -1.68 -28.24 -12.74
C PRO A 117 -2.06 -28.50 -14.20
N GLN A 118 -2.55 -27.47 -14.92
CA GLN A 118 -3.09 -27.61 -16.27
C GLN A 118 -2.82 -26.37 -17.13
N GLU A 119 -2.83 -26.57 -18.45
CA GLU A 119 -2.53 -25.55 -19.46
C GLU A 119 -3.65 -24.53 -19.65
N ARG A 120 -4.91 -24.95 -19.53
CA ARG A 120 -6.06 -24.08 -19.71
C ARG A 120 -6.53 -23.54 -18.37
N ALA A 121 -6.64 -22.22 -18.27
CA ALA A 121 -7.21 -21.56 -17.11
C ALA A 121 -8.64 -22.08 -16.87
N PRO A 122 -8.94 -22.59 -15.66
CA PRO A 122 -10.33 -22.74 -15.21
C PRO A 122 -10.89 -21.36 -14.84
N ALA A 123 -12.06 -21.32 -14.20
CA ALA A 123 -12.54 -20.09 -13.60
C ALA A 123 -11.56 -19.59 -12.52
N VAL A 124 -11.48 -18.26 -12.34
CA VAL A 124 -10.58 -17.61 -11.35
C VAL A 124 -10.69 -18.25 -9.95
N VAL A 125 -11.91 -18.53 -9.49
CA VAL A 125 -12.17 -19.16 -8.18
C VAL A 125 -11.52 -20.55 -8.06
N GLU A 126 -11.43 -21.30 -9.16
CA GLU A 126 -10.76 -22.60 -9.18
C GLU A 126 -9.23 -22.46 -9.16
N CYS A 127 -8.67 -21.40 -9.74
CA CYS A 127 -7.24 -21.10 -9.64
C CYS A 127 -6.83 -20.79 -8.19
N SER A 128 -7.66 -20.10 -7.43
CA SER A 128 -7.40 -19.79 -6.01
C SER A 128 -7.25 -21.05 -5.15
N VAL A 129 -7.89 -22.16 -5.53
CA VAL A 129 -7.72 -23.47 -4.86
C VAL A 129 -6.30 -24.03 -5.02
N TRP A 130 -5.60 -23.69 -6.10
CA TRP A 130 -4.24 -24.17 -6.36
C TRP A 130 -3.22 -23.64 -5.32
N ASN A 131 -3.50 -22.51 -4.67
CA ASN A 131 -2.64 -21.95 -3.64
C ASN A 131 -2.50 -22.90 -2.44
N ALA A 132 -3.57 -23.60 -2.04
CA ALA A 132 -3.51 -24.58 -0.96
C ALA A 132 -2.60 -25.76 -1.30
N ALA A 133 -2.75 -26.32 -2.51
CA ALA A 133 -1.94 -27.45 -2.96
C ALA A 133 -0.46 -27.05 -3.12
N TYR A 134 -0.20 -25.83 -3.57
CA TYR A 134 1.14 -25.26 -3.65
C TYR A 134 1.76 -25.06 -2.27
N ALA A 135 1.04 -24.47 -1.31
CA ALA A 135 1.52 -24.26 0.05
C ALA A 135 1.84 -25.59 0.76
N ASP A 136 0.99 -26.59 0.62
CA ASP A 136 1.25 -27.93 1.18
C ASP A 136 2.47 -28.61 0.51
N SER A 137 2.67 -28.39 -0.79
CA SER A 137 3.87 -28.87 -1.50
C SER A 137 5.13 -28.15 -0.99
N MET A 138 5.07 -26.83 -0.82
CA MET A 138 6.17 -26.04 -0.27
C MET A 138 6.52 -26.40 1.17
N ARG A 139 5.53 -26.82 1.99
CA ARG A 139 5.80 -27.40 3.32
C ARG A 139 6.72 -28.62 3.23
N ALA A 140 6.51 -29.49 2.24
CA ALA A 140 7.38 -30.65 2.02
C ALA A 140 8.78 -30.24 1.56
N VAL A 141 8.91 -29.20 0.71
CA VAL A 141 10.21 -28.65 0.31
C VAL A 141 10.95 -28.07 1.53
N HIS A 142 10.28 -27.29 2.37
CA HIS A 142 10.88 -26.74 3.59
C HIS A 142 11.33 -27.82 4.56
N ARG A 143 10.59 -28.93 4.69
CA ARG A 143 11.03 -30.08 5.49
C ARG A 143 12.25 -30.80 4.90
N LEU A 144 12.41 -30.79 3.57
CA LEU A 144 13.57 -31.37 2.90
C LEU A 144 14.84 -30.53 3.10
N ALA A 145 14.70 -29.20 3.19
CA ALA A 145 15.80 -28.27 3.35
C ALA A 145 15.45 -27.16 4.37
N PRO A 146 15.37 -27.49 5.68
CA PRO A 146 14.90 -26.56 6.72
C PRO A 146 15.85 -25.38 6.96
N ASP A 147 17.12 -25.50 6.56
CA ASP A 147 18.13 -24.46 6.70
C ASP A 147 18.33 -23.62 5.41
N ASP A 148 17.59 -23.92 4.32
CA ASP A 148 17.64 -23.14 3.07
C ASP A 148 16.73 -21.91 3.20
N LEU A 149 17.34 -20.72 3.30
CA LEU A 149 16.66 -19.46 3.54
C LEU A 149 15.77 -19.00 2.37
N ASP A 150 16.12 -19.33 1.13
CA ASP A 150 15.23 -19.05 -0.01
C ASP A 150 14.01 -19.98 0.06
N VAL A 151 14.19 -21.25 0.44
CA VAL A 151 13.06 -22.19 0.63
C VAL A 151 12.15 -21.73 1.76
N ALA A 152 12.71 -21.27 2.89
CA ALA A 152 11.94 -20.68 3.98
C ALA A 152 11.14 -19.45 3.50
N THR A 153 11.75 -18.57 2.71
CA THR A 153 11.09 -17.41 2.09
C THR A 153 9.92 -17.84 1.20
N LEU A 154 10.18 -18.73 0.24
CA LEU A 154 9.18 -19.21 -0.73
C LEU A 154 8.04 -19.96 -0.03
N TYR A 155 8.32 -20.65 1.07
CA TYR A 155 7.29 -21.31 1.86
C TYR A 155 6.43 -20.32 2.63
N ALA A 156 7.04 -19.32 3.29
CA ALA A 156 6.30 -18.26 3.96
C ALA A 156 5.40 -17.48 2.98
N ASP A 157 5.94 -17.11 1.81
CA ASP A 157 5.18 -16.50 0.70
C ASP A 157 3.98 -17.38 0.30
N ALA A 158 4.19 -18.68 0.08
CA ALA A 158 3.11 -19.60 -0.26
C ALA A 158 2.00 -19.68 0.81
N LEU A 159 2.35 -19.60 2.10
CA LEU A 159 1.38 -19.56 3.19
C LEU A 159 0.61 -18.24 3.23
N MET A 160 1.28 -17.11 2.98
CA MET A 160 0.66 -15.78 2.95
C MET A 160 -0.33 -15.64 1.78
N ASN A 161 0.00 -16.21 0.62
CA ASN A 161 -0.86 -16.21 -0.57
C ASN A 161 -2.16 -17.06 -0.42
N LEU A 162 -2.37 -17.74 0.71
CA LEU A 162 -3.65 -18.39 1.01
C LEU A 162 -4.74 -17.38 1.39
N THR A 163 -4.34 -16.26 2.00
CA THR A 163 -5.22 -15.21 2.49
C THR A 163 -4.53 -13.85 2.33
N PRO A 164 -4.21 -13.44 1.08
CA PRO A 164 -3.52 -12.17 0.81
C PRO A 164 -4.32 -11.00 1.41
N TRP A 165 -3.63 -10.06 2.05
CA TRP A 165 -4.23 -8.92 2.78
C TRP A 165 -5.21 -9.29 3.89
N GLN A 166 -5.19 -10.56 4.31
CA GLN A 166 -6.04 -11.11 5.37
C GLN A 166 -5.20 -12.03 6.28
N LEU A 167 -3.98 -11.58 6.64
CA LEU A 167 -3.09 -12.34 7.53
C LEU A 167 -3.49 -12.19 9.00
N TRP A 168 -4.01 -11.02 9.38
CA TRP A 168 -4.53 -10.75 10.71
C TRP A 168 -5.94 -10.20 10.62
N ASP A 169 -6.77 -10.53 11.60
CA ASP A 169 -8.01 -9.82 11.86
C ASP A 169 -7.64 -8.54 12.64
N ILE A 170 -7.74 -7.39 11.98
CA ILE A 170 -7.33 -6.11 12.56
C ILE A 170 -8.16 -5.72 13.79
N ARG A 171 -9.40 -6.21 13.92
CA ARG A 171 -10.29 -5.88 15.04
C ARG A 171 -9.97 -6.69 16.28
N THR A 172 -9.66 -7.97 16.13
CA THR A 172 -9.33 -8.85 17.26
C THR A 172 -7.83 -8.91 17.56
N GLY A 173 -6.98 -8.55 16.59
CA GLY A 173 -5.52 -8.71 16.66
C GLY A 173 -5.07 -10.18 16.57
N THR A 174 -5.95 -11.11 16.23
CA THR A 174 -5.61 -12.54 16.07
C THR A 174 -5.38 -12.88 14.60
N PRO A 175 -4.69 -13.99 14.27
CA PRO A 175 -4.67 -14.50 12.89
C PRO A 175 -6.07 -14.58 12.30
N ALA A 176 -6.23 -14.15 11.04
CA ALA A 176 -7.52 -14.18 10.37
C ALA A 176 -8.00 -15.61 10.11
N LEU A 177 -9.31 -15.79 9.90
CA LEU A 177 -9.88 -17.09 9.57
C LEU A 177 -9.28 -17.65 8.28
N GLY A 178 -8.82 -18.90 8.32
CA GLY A 178 -8.22 -19.57 7.15
C GLY A 178 -6.73 -19.27 6.95
N ALA A 179 -6.22 -18.17 7.51
CA ALA A 179 -4.83 -17.79 7.40
C ALA A 179 -3.89 -18.80 8.09
N ARG A 180 -2.66 -18.90 7.58
CA ARG A 180 -1.57 -19.70 8.17
C ARG A 180 -0.51 -18.82 8.86
N THR A 181 -0.95 -17.67 9.37
CA THR A 181 -0.12 -16.59 9.91
C THR A 181 0.86 -17.06 10.98
N THR A 182 0.41 -17.85 11.95
CA THR A 182 1.28 -18.38 13.02
C THR A 182 2.37 -19.30 12.47
N GLU A 183 2.06 -20.10 11.44
CA GLU A 183 3.03 -20.98 10.79
C GLU A 183 4.04 -20.17 9.96
N ALA A 184 3.57 -19.21 9.16
CA ALA A 184 4.43 -18.31 8.38
C ALA A 184 5.36 -17.49 9.30
N ARG A 185 4.82 -16.96 10.41
CA ARG A 185 5.58 -16.25 11.44
C ARG A 185 6.71 -17.10 12.00
N ALA A 186 6.40 -18.33 12.40
CA ALA A 186 7.39 -19.24 12.98
C ALA A 186 8.53 -19.56 12.00
N VAL A 187 8.21 -19.81 10.73
CA VAL A 187 9.21 -20.05 9.67
C VAL A 187 10.13 -18.83 9.50
N LEU A 188 9.54 -17.63 9.39
CA LEU A 188 10.30 -16.40 9.18
C LEU A 188 11.16 -16.05 10.41
N GLU A 189 10.60 -16.08 11.62
CA GLU A 189 11.34 -15.76 12.85
C GLU A 189 12.49 -16.76 13.11
N GLN A 190 12.28 -18.04 12.81
CA GLN A 190 13.35 -19.04 12.91
C GLN A 190 14.49 -18.74 11.92
N ALA A 191 14.16 -18.43 10.67
CA ALA A 191 15.17 -18.14 9.64
C ALA A 191 15.93 -16.83 9.94
N LEU A 192 15.21 -15.78 10.36
CA LEU A 192 15.74 -14.47 10.74
C LEU A 192 16.62 -14.49 12.00
N ALA A 193 16.55 -15.55 12.81
CA ALA A 193 17.40 -15.71 14.00
C ALA A 193 18.88 -15.98 13.65
N THR A 194 19.19 -16.27 12.38
CA THR A 194 20.56 -16.47 11.90
C THR A 194 21.12 -15.18 11.30
N GLU A 195 22.45 -15.01 11.33
CA GLU A 195 23.12 -13.84 10.74
C GLU A 195 22.84 -13.71 9.23
N ALA A 196 22.85 -14.83 8.50
CA ALA A 196 22.55 -14.87 7.08
C ALA A 196 21.08 -14.54 6.80
N GLY A 197 20.16 -15.08 7.61
CA GLY A 197 18.72 -14.80 7.48
C GLY A 197 18.39 -13.34 7.76
N ALA A 198 19.04 -12.73 8.75
CA ALA A 198 18.88 -11.32 9.07
C ALA A 198 19.28 -10.36 7.93
N HIS A 199 20.00 -10.84 6.91
CA HIS A 199 20.37 -10.09 5.70
C HIS A 199 19.79 -10.68 4.42
N HIS A 200 18.79 -11.57 4.54
CA HIS A 200 18.14 -12.19 3.39
C HIS A 200 16.98 -11.31 2.90
N PRO A 201 17.05 -10.77 1.67
CA PRO A 201 16.09 -9.78 1.15
C PRO A 201 14.64 -10.28 1.19
N GLY A 202 14.42 -11.52 0.76
CA GLY A 202 13.09 -12.12 0.74
C GLY A 202 12.51 -12.42 2.13
N LEU A 203 13.34 -12.76 3.13
CA LEU A 203 12.84 -13.05 4.48
C LEU A 203 12.41 -11.75 5.17
N LEU A 204 13.25 -10.72 5.06
CA LEU A 204 12.96 -9.40 5.59
C LEU A 204 11.69 -8.82 4.96
N HIS A 205 11.58 -8.92 3.62
CA HIS A 205 10.40 -8.45 2.90
C HIS A 205 9.12 -9.17 3.35
N MET A 206 9.10 -10.51 3.35
CA MET A 206 7.91 -11.27 3.75
C MET A 206 7.55 -11.04 5.23
N TYR A 207 8.53 -10.86 6.11
CA TYR A 207 8.26 -10.57 7.52
C TYR A 207 7.64 -9.20 7.74
N ILE A 208 8.03 -8.18 6.96
CA ILE A 208 7.37 -6.87 6.98
C ILE A 208 5.90 -7.01 6.61
N HIS A 209 5.60 -7.63 5.46
CA HIS A 209 4.21 -7.85 5.03
C HIS A 209 3.39 -8.68 6.01
N LEU A 210 4.01 -9.69 6.63
CA LEU A 210 3.31 -10.48 7.65
C LEU A 210 2.95 -9.63 8.87
N MET A 211 3.78 -8.66 9.25
CA MET A 211 3.67 -7.95 10.52
C MET A 211 2.95 -6.59 10.43
N GLU A 212 2.81 -6.00 9.24
CA GLU A 212 2.13 -4.70 9.04
C GLU A 212 0.69 -4.70 9.56
N MET A 213 -0.08 -5.77 9.29
CA MET A 213 -1.45 -5.93 9.81
C MET A 213 -1.54 -6.35 11.29
N SER A 214 -0.42 -6.70 11.93
CA SER A 214 -0.41 -7.35 13.23
C SER A 214 -0.77 -6.39 14.37
N PRO A 215 -1.12 -6.88 15.57
CA PRO A 215 -1.29 -6.00 16.74
C PRO A 215 0.04 -5.40 17.26
N THR A 216 1.19 -5.82 16.71
CA THR A 216 2.54 -5.42 17.17
C THR A 216 3.48 -5.18 15.99
N PRO A 217 3.18 -4.26 15.06
CA PRO A 217 4.02 -3.99 13.89
C PRO A 217 5.44 -3.56 14.30
N GLU A 218 5.59 -2.92 15.46
CA GLU A 218 6.88 -2.48 16.00
C GLU A 218 7.90 -3.61 16.19
N ALA A 219 7.43 -4.86 16.34
CA ALA A 219 8.30 -6.03 16.45
C ALA A 219 9.13 -6.28 15.17
N ALA A 220 8.67 -5.78 14.02
CA ALA A 220 9.33 -5.93 12.74
C ALA A 220 10.21 -4.73 12.34
N LEU A 221 10.26 -3.64 13.13
CA LEU A 221 11.11 -2.48 12.82
C LEU A 221 12.59 -2.87 12.59
N PRO A 222 13.21 -3.77 13.37
CA PRO A 222 14.57 -4.22 13.08
C PRO A 222 14.73 -4.94 11.73
N ALA A 223 13.68 -5.57 11.20
CA ALA A 223 13.71 -6.16 9.86
C ALA A 223 13.66 -5.08 8.78
N GLY A 224 12.80 -4.07 8.95
CA GLY A 224 12.79 -2.87 8.11
C GLY A 224 14.16 -2.17 8.10
N ASP A 225 14.79 -2.03 9.27
CA ASP A 225 16.12 -1.43 9.41
C ASP A 225 17.21 -2.16 8.61
N ARG A 226 17.17 -3.51 8.60
CA ARG A 226 18.14 -4.33 7.87
C ARG A 226 17.88 -4.40 6.38
N LEU A 227 16.64 -4.20 5.94
CA LEU A 227 16.29 -4.22 4.51
C LEU A 227 16.78 -2.97 3.77
N ARG A 228 16.86 -1.82 4.46
CA ARG A 228 17.31 -0.56 3.84
C ARG A 228 18.67 -0.71 3.19
N GLY A 229 18.77 -0.27 1.94
CA GLY A 229 20.02 -0.31 1.17
C GLY A 229 20.51 -1.72 0.78
N LEU A 230 19.80 -2.80 1.14
CA LEU A 230 20.21 -4.16 0.80
C LEU A 230 20.13 -4.44 -0.72
N MET A 231 19.14 -3.84 -1.38
CA MET A 231 18.98 -3.83 -2.85
C MET A 231 18.72 -2.40 -3.34
N PRO A 232 19.77 -1.57 -3.54
CA PRO A 232 19.63 -0.12 -3.76
C PRO A 232 18.76 0.29 -4.94
N ASP A 233 18.78 -0.48 -6.04
CA ASP A 233 18.01 -0.18 -7.25
C ASP A 233 16.64 -0.89 -7.30
N ALA A 234 16.25 -1.57 -6.23
CA ALA A 234 14.92 -2.17 -6.07
C ALA A 234 14.00 -1.23 -5.29
N GLY A 235 13.28 -0.35 -5.99
CA GLY A 235 12.42 0.68 -5.37
C GLY A 235 11.44 0.11 -4.35
N HIS A 236 10.77 -1.00 -4.68
CA HIS A 236 9.86 -1.70 -3.76
C HIS A 236 10.51 -2.07 -2.42
N LEU A 237 11.72 -2.66 -2.43
CA LEU A 237 12.40 -3.06 -1.20
C LEU A 237 12.92 -1.88 -0.38
N GLN A 238 13.29 -0.77 -1.03
CA GLN A 238 13.62 0.47 -0.33
C GLN A 238 12.39 1.10 0.34
N HIS A 239 11.22 0.89 -0.26
CA HIS A 239 9.95 1.38 0.26
C HIS A 239 9.40 0.53 1.43
N MET A 240 9.58 -0.79 1.39
CA MET A 240 8.99 -1.73 2.36
C MET A 240 9.07 -1.33 3.84
N PRO A 241 10.18 -0.82 4.39
CA PRO A 241 10.24 -0.38 5.78
C PRO A 241 9.13 0.61 6.16
N SER A 242 8.66 1.42 5.21
CA SER A 242 7.64 2.44 5.44
C SER A 242 6.25 1.88 5.77
N HIS A 243 5.94 0.62 5.41
CA HIS A 243 4.73 -0.08 5.87
C HIS A 243 4.68 -0.18 7.40
N LEU A 244 5.82 -0.37 8.07
CA LEU A 244 5.89 -0.41 9.54
C LEU A 244 5.96 1.00 10.13
N GLU A 245 6.73 1.88 9.50
CA GLU A 245 6.97 3.24 10.01
C GLU A 245 5.69 4.06 10.06
N VAL A 246 4.82 3.94 9.06
CA VAL A 246 3.55 4.67 9.03
C VAL A 246 2.65 4.24 10.19
N LEU A 247 2.64 2.95 10.52
CA LEU A 247 1.88 2.40 11.64
C LEU A 247 2.50 2.77 13.00
N CYS A 248 3.82 2.92 13.06
CA CYS A 248 4.55 3.28 14.27
C CYS A 248 4.72 4.80 14.47
N GLY A 249 4.23 5.62 13.55
CA GLY A 249 4.28 7.09 13.64
C GLY A 249 5.63 7.72 13.24
N ASP A 250 6.54 6.98 12.60
CA ASP A 250 7.79 7.53 12.08
C ASP A 250 7.61 8.06 10.65
N TYR A 251 6.73 9.05 10.50
CA TYR A 251 6.42 9.63 9.18
C TYR A 251 7.64 10.31 8.53
N ARG A 252 8.66 10.69 9.33
CA ARG A 252 9.92 11.21 8.81
C ARG A 252 10.63 10.15 7.98
N ARG A 253 10.67 8.92 8.46
CA ARG A 253 11.24 7.80 7.70
C ARG A 253 10.36 7.40 6.52
N VAL A 254 9.03 7.43 6.68
CA VAL A 254 8.11 7.24 5.55
C VAL A 254 8.50 8.15 4.39
N VAL A 255 8.75 9.44 4.64
CA VAL A 255 9.18 10.37 3.58
C VAL A 255 10.60 10.07 3.06
N SER A 256 11.58 9.75 3.91
CA SER A 256 12.96 9.51 3.45
C SER A 256 13.12 8.22 2.67
N ASP A 257 12.50 7.15 3.12
CA ASP A 257 12.63 5.82 2.53
C ASP A 257 11.93 5.78 1.18
N ASN A 258 10.73 6.37 1.11
CA ASN A 258 10.05 6.54 -0.16
C ASN A 258 10.78 7.50 -1.11
N THR A 259 11.51 8.51 -0.60
CA THR A 259 12.36 9.33 -1.48
C THR A 259 13.43 8.49 -2.15
N THR A 260 14.10 7.61 -1.39
CA THR A 260 15.10 6.66 -1.90
C THR A 260 14.46 5.66 -2.88
N ALA A 261 13.28 5.13 -2.55
CA ALA A 261 12.55 4.20 -3.41
C ALA A 261 12.19 4.84 -4.76
N ILE A 262 11.69 6.07 -4.77
CA ILE A 262 11.35 6.77 -6.01
C ILE A 262 12.62 7.05 -6.84
N GLU A 263 13.76 7.37 -6.22
CA GLU A 263 15.03 7.53 -6.95
C GLU A 263 15.48 6.22 -7.63
N ALA A 264 15.29 5.07 -6.97
CA ALA A 264 15.54 3.75 -7.57
C ALA A 264 14.56 3.46 -8.72
N ASP A 265 13.27 3.75 -8.53
CA ASP A 265 12.24 3.57 -9.55
C ASP A 265 12.50 4.39 -10.80
N GLU A 266 13.04 5.61 -10.67
CA GLU A 266 13.36 6.44 -11.83
C GLU A 266 14.50 5.85 -12.68
N LYS A 267 15.43 5.09 -12.09
CA LYS A 267 16.43 4.35 -12.87
C LYS A 267 15.78 3.25 -13.70
N PHE A 268 14.82 2.53 -13.12
CA PHE A 268 14.06 1.51 -13.85
C PHE A 268 13.20 2.14 -14.96
N HIS A 269 12.47 3.20 -14.63
CA HIS A 269 11.61 3.93 -15.55
C HIS A 269 12.38 4.48 -16.75
N ALA A 270 13.57 5.06 -16.55
CA ALA A 270 14.41 5.57 -17.62
C ALA A 270 14.79 4.50 -18.66
N ARG A 271 14.77 3.21 -18.30
CA ARG A 271 15.07 2.08 -19.19
C ARG A 271 13.83 1.37 -19.72
N ALA A 272 12.82 1.17 -18.87
CA ALA A 272 11.65 0.33 -19.17
C ALA A 272 10.41 1.14 -19.60
N GLY A 273 10.39 2.45 -19.38
CA GLY A 273 9.22 3.31 -19.59
C GLY A 273 8.14 3.12 -18.51
N ALA A 274 6.96 3.69 -18.74
CA ALA A 274 5.80 3.61 -17.82
C ALA A 274 4.71 2.61 -18.26
N MET A 275 4.82 2.04 -19.47
CA MET A 275 3.80 1.15 -20.05
C MET A 275 3.96 -0.30 -19.56
N ASN A 276 3.92 -0.49 -18.24
CA ASN A 276 4.08 -1.77 -17.56
C ASN A 276 3.27 -1.80 -16.26
N PHE A 277 3.03 -3.00 -15.73
CA PHE A 277 2.29 -3.15 -14.47
C PHE A 277 3.08 -2.61 -13.27
N TYR A 278 4.43 -2.57 -13.35
CA TYR A 278 5.28 -2.03 -12.28
C TYR A 278 5.03 -0.54 -12.01
N THR A 279 4.41 0.21 -12.93
CA THR A 279 3.94 1.58 -12.66
C THR A 279 2.99 1.66 -11.46
N LEU A 280 2.20 0.62 -11.17
CA LEU A 280 1.37 0.56 -9.95
C LEU A 280 2.24 0.65 -8.68
N TYR A 281 3.33 -0.11 -8.62
CA TYR A 281 4.28 -0.10 -7.50
C TYR A 281 5.01 1.24 -7.38
N ARG A 282 5.36 1.86 -8.50
CA ARG A 282 5.93 3.22 -8.50
C ARG A 282 4.94 4.25 -7.94
N CYS A 283 3.65 4.13 -8.29
CA CYS A 283 2.59 4.97 -7.73
C CYS A 283 2.40 4.73 -6.23
N HIS A 284 2.56 3.50 -5.76
CA HIS A 284 2.53 3.15 -4.32
C HIS A 284 3.59 3.92 -3.53
N ASN A 285 4.84 3.91 -3.99
CA ASN A 285 5.95 4.59 -3.32
C ASN A 285 5.72 6.10 -3.26
N LEU A 286 5.18 6.68 -4.35
CA LEU A 286 4.76 8.08 -4.38
C LEU A 286 3.61 8.36 -3.42
N HIS A 287 2.60 7.49 -3.38
CA HIS A 287 1.44 7.60 -2.50
C HIS A 287 1.85 7.60 -1.02
N PHE A 288 2.76 6.71 -0.60
CA PHE A 288 3.32 6.69 0.75
C PHE A 288 4.04 7.97 1.12
N LYS A 289 4.87 8.52 0.21
CA LYS A 289 5.53 9.80 0.46
C LYS A 289 4.53 10.94 0.62
N ILE A 290 3.47 10.99 -0.19
CA ILE A 290 2.40 11.97 -0.03
C ILE A 290 1.74 11.82 1.35
N TYR A 291 1.40 10.60 1.75
CA TYR A 291 0.77 10.32 3.04
C TYR A 291 1.64 10.75 4.23
N GLY A 292 2.90 10.31 4.25
CA GLY A 292 3.86 10.70 5.29
C GLY A 292 4.07 12.22 5.35
N ALA A 293 4.17 12.89 4.20
CA ALA A 293 4.31 14.34 4.13
C ALA A 293 3.07 15.07 4.67
N MET A 294 1.86 14.57 4.39
CA MET A 294 0.62 15.10 4.97
C MET A 294 0.64 14.99 6.50
N PHE A 295 1.09 13.87 7.06
CA PHE A 295 1.11 13.61 8.51
C PHE A 295 2.21 14.37 9.26
N LEU A 296 3.26 14.81 8.55
CA LEU A 296 4.28 15.72 9.07
C LEU A 296 3.91 17.20 8.95
N GLY A 297 2.82 17.54 8.27
CA GLY A 297 2.51 18.94 7.93
C GLY A 297 3.52 19.54 6.95
N ARG A 298 4.01 18.75 5.99
CA ARG A 298 4.95 19.16 4.93
C ARG A 298 4.24 19.30 3.59
N TYR A 299 3.59 20.44 3.37
CA TYR A 299 2.84 20.75 2.16
C TYR A 299 3.71 20.68 0.90
N ARG A 300 4.94 21.21 0.93
CA ARG A 300 5.81 21.27 -0.25
C ARG A 300 6.18 19.87 -0.73
N ASP A 301 6.60 19.01 0.20
CA ASP A 301 6.89 17.61 -0.09
C ASP A 301 5.66 16.88 -0.65
N ALA A 302 4.47 17.10 -0.07
CA ALA A 302 3.25 16.45 -0.51
C ALA A 302 2.86 16.89 -1.94
N ILE A 303 2.84 18.19 -2.22
CA ILE A 303 2.41 18.70 -3.54
C ILE A 303 3.44 18.41 -4.64
N ASP A 304 4.74 18.49 -4.34
CA ASP A 304 5.79 18.10 -5.30
C ASP A 304 5.69 16.61 -5.66
N THR A 305 5.35 15.77 -4.67
CA THR A 305 5.19 14.33 -4.91
C THR A 305 3.91 14.03 -5.69
N VAL A 306 2.82 14.76 -5.47
CA VAL A 306 1.61 14.69 -6.30
C VAL A 306 1.93 14.95 -7.77
N HIS A 307 2.71 16.00 -8.09
CA HIS A 307 3.10 16.29 -9.48
C HIS A 307 3.87 15.13 -10.13
N ARG A 308 4.75 14.48 -9.36
CA ARG A 308 5.51 13.31 -9.83
C ARG A 308 4.61 12.10 -10.05
N LEU A 309 3.64 11.87 -9.16
CA LEU A 309 2.65 10.80 -9.28
C LEU A 309 1.82 10.98 -10.55
N GLU A 310 1.26 12.16 -10.78
CA GLU A 310 0.46 12.43 -11.97
C GLU A 310 1.28 12.28 -13.26
N ALA A 311 2.55 12.69 -13.25
CA ALA A 311 3.46 12.50 -14.37
C ALA A 311 3.85 11.02 -14.61
N ALA A 312 3.81 10.18 -13.58
CA ALA A 312 4.15 8.76 -13.67
C ALA A 312 3.05 7.91 -14.35
N VAL A 313 1.82 8.43 -14.44
CA VAL A 313 0.65 7.74 -15.00
C VAL A 313 0.22 8.42 -16.31
N PRO A 314 0.80 8.05 -17.46
CA PRO A 314 0.38 8.59 -18.74
C PRO A 314 -1.03 8.11 -19.12
N GLU A 315 -1.77 8.93 -19.87
CA GLU A 315 -3.14 8.58 -20.31
C GLU A 315 -3.17 7.29 -21.14
N GLU A 316 -2.14 7.05 -21.95
CA GLU A 316 -2.00 5.83 -22.74
C GLU A 316 -2.02 4.57 -21.86
N LEU A 317 -1.46 4.64 -20.65
CA LEU A 317 -1.51 3.54 -19.69
C LEU A 317 -2.95 3.28 -19.25
N LEU A 318 -3.70 4.34 -18.91
CA LEU A 318 -5.11 4.22 -18.51
C LEU A 318 -5.98 3.60 -19.61
N ARG A 319 -5.59 3.75 -20.89
CA ARG A 319 -6.34 3.18 -22.02
C ARG A 319 -6.05 1.70 -22.28
N VAL A 320 -5.09 1.08 -21.59
CA VAL A 320 -4.82 -0.37 -21.68
C VAL A 320 -6.00 -1.16 -21.10
N GLN A 321 -6.53 -2.12 -21.87
CA GLN A 321 -7.73 -2.88 -21.51
C GLN A 321 -7.44 -4.24 -20.83
N SER A 322 -6.27 -4.84 -21.06
CA SER A 322 -5.85 -6.09 -20.40
C SER A 322 -4.34 -6.08 -20.11
N PRO A 323 -3.92 -6.07 -18.82
CA PRO A 323 -4.79 -5.85 -17.66
C PRO A 323 -5.49 -4.48 -17.73
N PRO A 324 -6.69 -4.29 -17.16
CA PRO A 324 -7.48 -3.07 -17.30
C PRO A 324 -6.89 -1.92 -16.47
N MET A 325 -5.78 -1.32 -16.93
CA MET A 325 -4.93 -0.45 -16.10
C MET A 325 -5.65 0.73 -15.45
N ALA A 326 -6.67 1.32 -16.08
CA ALA A 326 -7.42 2.39 -15.41
C ALA A 326 -8.16 1.92 -14.14
N ASP A 327 -8.50 0.64 -14.01
CA ASP A 327 -9.04 0.08 -12.76
C ASP A 327 -8.02 0.11 -11.63
N TRP A 328 -6.73 0.07 -11.96
CA TRP A 328 -5.62 -0.05 -11.01
C TRP A 328 -5.01 1.30 -10.64
N VAL A 329 -4.88 2.22 -11.59
CA VAL A 329 -4.02 3.41 -11.42
C VAL A 329 -4.74 4.76 -11.56
N GLU A 330 -5.98 4.82 -12.05
CA GLU A 330 -6.66 6.11 -12.23
C GLU A 330 -6.94 6.82 -10.90
N SER A 331 -7.29 6.06 -9.86
CA SER A 331 -7.62 6.60 -8.53
C SER A 331 -6.47 7.35 -7.86
N PHE A 332 -5.21 7.00 -8.16
CA PHE A 332 -4.05 7.73 -7.66
C PHE A 332 -4.01 9.19 -8.16
N LEU A 333 -4.59 9.48 -9.32
CA LEU A 333 -4.63 10.86 -9.84
C LEU A 333 -5.52 11.78 -9.00
N ALA A 334 -6.33 11.22 -8.10
CA ALA A 334 -7.10 11.98 -7.13
C ALA A 334 -6.29 12.43 -5.90
N MET A 335 -5.06 11.96 -5.67
CA MET A 335 -4.29 12.28 -4.44
C MET A 335 -4.09 13.79 -4.23
N ARG A 336 -4.05 14.59 -5.30
CA ARG A 336 -3.99 16.05 -5.21
C ARG A 336 -5.11 16.62 -4.34
N VAL A 337 -6.33 16.11 -4.45
CA VAL A 337 -7.45 16.70 -3.71
C VAL A 337 -7.30 16.51 -2.20
N HIS A 338 -6.78 15.37 -1.76
CA HIS A 338 -6.51 15.12 -0.34
C HIS A 338 -5.44 16.06 0.21
N VAL A 339 -4.36 16.27 -0.53
CA VAL A 339 -3.30 17.22 -0.16
C VAL A 339 -3.88 18.63 -0.02
N LEU A 340 -4.60 19.13 -1.04
CA LEU A 340 -5.12 20.49 -0.99
C LEU A 340 -6.15 20.69 0.14
N ILE A 341 -6.99 19.70 0.43
CA ILE A 341 -7.95 19.76 1.55
C ILE A 341 -7.21 19.78 2.89
N ARG A 342 -6.25 18.87 3.10
CA ARG A 342 -5.49 18.77 4.35
C ARG A 342 -4.83 20.09 4.73
N PHE A 343 -4.31 20.80 3.73
CA PHE A 343 -3.59 22.06 3.89
C PHE A 343 -4.46 23.30 3.67
N GLY A 344 -5.80 23.16 3.59
CA GLY A 344 -6.73 24.28 3.49
C GLY A 344 -6.56 25.14 2.23
N ARG A 345 -6.06 24.56 1.14
CA ARG A 345 -5.77 25.25 -0.13
C ARG A 345 -7.04 25.38 -0.98
N TRP A 346 -8.07 26.01 -0.41
CA TRP A 346 -9.40 26.14 -1.01
C TRP A 346 -9.36 26.85 -2.36
N GLY A 347 -8.61 27.95 -2.47
CA GLY A 347 -8.45 28.68 -3.73
C GLY A 347 -7.85 27.82 -4.85
N ASP A 348 -6.85 27.01 -4.53
CA ASP A 348 -6.19 26.13 -5.50
C ASP A 348 -7.16 25.04 -5.99
N ILE A 349 -7.96 24.45 -5.09
CA ILE A 349 -9.00 23.47 -5.45
C ILE A 349 -9.99 24.07 -6.45
N LEU A 350 -10.46 25.29 -6.19
CA LEU A 350 -11.45 25.94 -7.05
C LEU A 350 -10.89 26.32 -8.43
N ALA A 351 -9.57 26.48 -8.53
CA ALA A 351 -8.86 26.76 -9.77
C ALA A 351 -8.50 25.52 -10.59
N LEU A 352 -8.62 24.30 -10.03
CA LEU A 352 -8.34 23.08 -10.77
C LEU A 352 -9.32 22.88 -11.94
N PRO A 353 -8.82 22.53 -13.14
CA PRO A 353 -9.68 22.19 -14.26
C PRO A 353 -10.32 20.81 -14.06
N MET A 354 -11.54 20.65 -14.59
CA MET A 354 -12.14 19.32 -14.72
C MET A 354 -11.44 18.53 -15.85
N PRO A 355 -11.27 17.19 -15.71
CA PRO A 355 -10.75 16.37 -16.78
C PRO A 355 -11.61 16.46 -18.05
N ALA A 356 -10.97 16.46 -19.22
CA ALA A 356 -11.69 16.51 -20.51
C ALA A 356 -12.44 15.19 -20.78
N ASP A 357 -11.82 14.05 -20.48
CA ASP A 357 -12.41 12.72 -20.59
C ASP A 357 -12.93 12.24 -19.23
N VAL A 358 -14.09 12.75 -18.81
CA VAL A 358 -14.72 12.41 -17.53
C VAL A 358 -15.13 10.93 -17.38
N ARG A 359 -15.09 10.15 -18.47
CA ARG A 359 -15.34 8.71 -18.43
C ARG A 359 -14.07 7.95 -18.08
N LEU A 360 -12.93 8.34 -18.67
CA LEU A 360 -11.65 7.74 -18.31
C LEU A 360 -11.26 8.12 -16.87
N TYR A 361 -11.34 9.41 -16.55
CA TYR A 361 -10.97 10.01 -15.26
C TYR A 361 -12.17 10.10 -14.30
N CYS A 362 -12.95 9.04 -14.22
CA CYS A 362 -14.23 9.06 -13.49
C CYS A 362 -14.05 9.28 -11.99
N VAL A 363 -13.05 8.63 -11.36
CA VAL A 363 -12.79 8.79 -9.91
C VAL A 363 -12.24 10.18 -9.64
N SER A 364 -11.27 10.63 -10.43
CA SER A 364 -10.70 11.98 -10.33
C SER A 364 -11.76 13.08 -10.48
N THR A 365 -12.71 12.90 -11.41
CA THR A 365 -13.83 13.83 -11.60
C THR A 365 -14.73 13.89 -10.37
N ALA A 366 -15.10 12.73 -9.81
CA ALA A 366 -15.91 12.68 -8.59
C ALA A 366 -15.16 13.33 -7.40
N MET A 367 -13.90 12.97 -7.18
CA MET A 367 -13.09 13.52 -6.10
C MET A 367 -12.87 15.04 -6.22
N LEU A 368 -12.80 15.58 -7.45
CA LEU A 368 -12.71 17.02 -7.67
C LEU A 368 -14.02 17.75 -7.33
N HIS A 369 -15.19 17.20 -7.68
CA HIS A 369 -16.48 17.74 -7.22
C HIS A 369 -16.60 17.70 -5.69
N TYR A 370 -16.19 16.59 -5.06
CA TYR A 370 -16.11 16.50 -3.60
C TYR A 370 -15.26 17.63 -3.00
N ALA A 371 -14.04 17.81 -3.52
CA ALA A 371 -13.12 18.81 -3.01
C ALA A 371 -13.65 20.25 -3.18
N ARG A 372 -14.26 20.55 -4.33
CA ARG A 372 -14.90 21.86 -4.56
C ARG A 372 -16.08 22.08 -3.63
N GLY A 373 -16.88 21.05 -3.37
CA GLY A 373 -17.96 21.09 -2.38
C GLY A 373 -17.47 21.42 -0.97
N VAL A 374 -16.38 20.78 -0.52
CA VAL A 374 -15.73 21.08 0.77
C VAL A 374 -15.16 22.50 0.77
N ALA A 375 -14.45 22.91 -0.29
CA ALA A 375 -13.84 24.24 -0.39
C ALA A 375 -14.89 25.37 -0.38
N PHE A 376 -16.01 25.21 -1.10
CA PHE A 376 -17.12 26.16 -1.05
C PHE A 376 -17.79 26.20 0.33
N SER A 377 -17.98 25.03 0.97
CA SER A 377 -18.51 24.96 2.34
C SER A 377 -17.61 25.71 3.32
N ALA A 378 -16.31 25.41 3.32
CA ALA A 378 -15.32 26.04 4.20
C ALA A 378 -15.18 27.56 3.98
N THR A 379 -15.55 28.07 2.80
CA THR A 379 -15.52 29.50 2.46
C THR A 379 -16.89 30.19 2.54
N GLY A 380 -17.91 29.51 3.09
CA GLY A 380 -19.25 30.07 3.30
C GLY A 380 -20.11 30.21 2.04
N ARG A 381 -19.69 29.61 0.92
CA ARG A 381 -20.36 29.65 -0.39
C ARG A 381 -21.33 28.48 -0.55
N ILE A 382 -22.40 28.51 0.26
CA ILE A 382 -23.29 27.36 0.48
C ILE A 382 -24.02 26.93 -0.80
N ASP A 383 -24.49 27.86 -1.62
CA ASP A 383 -25.24 27.54 -2.84
C ASP A 383 -24.36 26.80 -3.86
N GLU A 384 -23.11 27.24 -4.03
CA GLU A 384 -22.13 26.55 -4.87
C GLU A 384 -21.73 25.20 -4.30
N ALA A 385 -21.59 25.08 -2.97
CA ALA A 385 -21.32 23.80 -2.32
C ALA A 385 -22.46 22.79 -2.53
N GLU A 386 -23.72 23.23 -2.48
CA GLU A 386 -24.87 22.38 -2.82
C GLU A 386 -24.88 21.94 -4.28
N ALA A 387 -24.47 22.83 -5.19
CA ALA A 387 -24.35 22.49 -6.61
C ALA A 387 -23.26 21.44 -6.83
N GLU A 388 -22.07 21.62 -6.25
CA GLU A 388 -20.99 20.64 -6.33
C GLU A 388 -21.37 19.31 -5.66
N ARG A 389 -22.14 19.32 -4.58
CA ARG A 389 -22.68 18.09 -3.97
C ARG A 389 -23.59 17.32 -4.92
N ARG A 390 -24.44 17.99 -5.71
CA ARG A 390 -25.27 17.32 -6.72
C ARG A 390 -24.40 16.73 -7.83
N LEU A 391 -23.46 17.52 -8.35
CA LEU A 391 -22.53 17.09 -9.40
C LEU A 391 -21.64 15.92 -8.94
N PHE A 392 -21.19 15.93 -7.69
CA PHE A 392 -20.48 14.83 -7.05
C PHE A 392 -21.31 13.55 -7.10
N ARG A 393 -22.57 13.58 -6.64
CA ARG A 393 -23.45 12.40 -6.65
C ARG A 393 -23.68 11.87 -8.08
N ASP A 394 -23.85 12.76 -9.05
CA ASP A 394 -23.95 12.38 -10.47
C ASP A 394 -22.65 11.75 -11.00
N ALA A 395 -21.49 12.22 -10.54
CA ALA A 395 -20.18 11.69 -10.91
C ALA A 395 -19.92 10.32 -10.30
N VAL A 396 -20.27 10.11 -9.02
CA VAL A 396 -20.17 8.82 -8.33
C VAL A 396 -20.95 7.75 -9.09
N ALA A 397 -22.17 8.05 -9.58
CA ALA A 397 -22.98 7.12 -10.35
C ALA A 397 -22.36 6.67 -11.69
N ARG A 398 -21.28 7.31 -12.15
CA ARG A 398 -20.53 6.97 -13.37
C ARG A 398 -19.26 6.16 -13.11
N VAL A 399 -18.87 5.98 -11.84
CA VAL A 399 -17.66 5.23 -11.47
C VAL A 399 -17.98 3.73 -11.54
N PRO A 400 -17.27 2.94 -12.37
CA PRO A 400 -17.44 1.49 -12.40
C PRO A 400 -17.07 0.84 -11.06
N GLU A 401 -17.76 -0.25 -10.69
CA GLU A 401 -17.44 -1.05 -9.50
C GLU A 401 -16.03 -1.67 -9.56
N THR A 402 -15.45 -1.78 -10.76
CA THR A 402 -14.09 -2.30 -11.00
C THR A 402 -12.99 -1.32 -10.63
N ARG A 403 -13.29 -0.03 -10.40
CA ARG A 403 -12.27 0.96 -10.02
C ARG A 403 -11.78 0.70 -8.60
N MET A 404 -10.47 0.52 -8.46
CA MET A 404 -9.82 0.22 -7.19
C MET A 404 -8.80 1.30 -6.84
N LEU A 405 -8.53 1.42 -5.54
CA LEU A 405 -7.27 1.93 -5.01
C LEU A 405 -6.75 0.82 -4.11
N PHE A 406 -5.76 0.06 -4.61
CA PHE A 406 -5.29 -1.18 -3.98
C PHE A 406 -6.44 -2.11 -3.57
N ASN A 407 -6.64 -2.31 -2.26
CA ASN A 407 -7.59 -3.30 -1.74
C ASN A 407 -9.01 -2.75 -1.65
N ASN A 408 -9.19 -1.45 -1.88
CA ASN A 408 -10.44 -0.74 -1.66
C ASN A 408 -11.12 -0.40 -2.98
N THR A 409 -12.43 -0.60 -3.05
CA THR A 409 -13.19 -0.10 -4.19
C THR A 409 -13.28 1.43 -4.11
N CYS A 410 -13.20 2.08 -5.27
CA CYS A 410 -13.40 3.52 -5.34
C CYS A 410 -14.84 3.91 -4.96
N ALA A 411 -15.80 2.99 -5.11
CA ALA A 411 -17.18 3.20 -4.66
C ALA A 411 -17.25 3.37 -3.12
N ASP A 412 -16.54 2.53 -2.36
CA ASP A 412 -16.48 2.62 -0.90
C ASP A 412 -15.76 3.90 -0.45
N ILE A 413 -14.64 4.26 -1.10
CA ILE A 413 -13.92 5.51 -0.84
C ILE A 413 -14.81 6.73 -1.11
N LEU A 414 -15.59 6.72 -2.20
CA LEU A 414 -16.50 7.80 -2.53
C LEU A 414 -17.71 7.86 -1.59
N ALA A 415 -18.10 6.76 -0.93
CA ALA A 415 -19.10 6.79 0.13
C ALA A 415 -18.61 7.58 1.36
N ILE A 416 -17.32 7.47 1.69
CA ILE A 416 -16.67 8.30 2.73
C ILE A 416 -16.72 9.77 2.31
N ALA A 417 -16.30 10.09 1.08
CA ALA A 417 -16.35 11.44 0.54
C ALA A 417 -17.77 12.04 0.59
N ALA A 418 -18.79 11.24 0.28
CA ALA A 418 -20.19 11.67 0.33
C ALA A 418 -20.61 12.08 1.75
N ALA A 419 -20.34 11.23 2.75
CA ALA A 419 -20.68 11.48 4.14
C ALA A 419 -19.89 12.66 4.72
N MET A 420 -18.61 12.78 4.36
CA MET A 420 -17.77 13.92 4.73
C MET A 420 -18.31 15.24 4.16
N LEU A 421 -18.65 15.27 2.87
CA LEU A 421 -19.20 16.47 2.22
C LEU A 421 -20.55 16.88 2.82
N ASP A 422 -21.43 15.91 3.09
CA ASP A 422 -22.71 16.18 3.76
C ASP A 422 -22.48 16.76 5.17
N GLY A 423 -21.53 16.21 5.92
CA GLY A 423 -21.14 16.69 7.24
C GLY A 423 -20.64 18.14 7.24
N GLU A 424 -19.65 18.43 6.40
CA GLU A 424 -19.03 19.76 6.26
C GLU A 424 -20.05 20.82 5.81
N LEU A 425 -20.89 20.48 4.82
CA LEU A 425 -21.89 21.40 4.28
C LEU A 425 -23.01 21.69 5.29
N ASP A 426 -23.55 20.66 5.94
CA ASP A 426 -24.60 20.84 6.94
C ASP A 426 -24.09 21.58 8.17
N TYR A 427 -22.81 21.40 8.54
CA TYR A 427 -22.19 22.18 9.61
C TYR A 427 -22.25 23.67 9.27
N ARG A 428 -21.88 24.03 8.04
CA ARG A 428 -21.84 25.42 7.58
C ARG A 428 -23.21 26.06 7.38
N LYS A 429 -24.26 25.25 7.27
CA LYS A 429 -25.66 25.70 7.31
C LYS A 429 -26.20 25.92 8.72
N GLY A 430 -25.43 25.57 9.76
CA GLY A 430 -25.89 25.58 11.15
C GLY A 430 -26.70 24.34 11.56
N ASN A 431 -26.78 23.32 10.69
CA ASN A 431 -27.49 22.07 10.95
C ASN A 431 -26.60 21.08 11.74
N HIS A 432 -26.06 21.52 12.88
CA HIS A 432 -24.97 20.80 13.58
C HIS A 432 -25.31 19.34 13.94
N ALA A 433 -26.56 19.04 14.31
CA ALA A 433 -26.96 17.67 14.62
C ALA A 433 -26.85 16.72 13.41
N ALA A 434 -27.29 17.17 12.24
CA ALA A 434 -27.17 16.43 10.98
C ALA A 434 -25.70 16.33 10.55
N ALA A 435 -24.97 17.44 10.67
CA ALA A 435 -23.54 17.50 10.37
C ALA A 435 -22.74 16.44 11.14
N PHE A 436 -22.87 16.42 12.47
CA PHE A 436 -22.14 15.45 13.30
C PHE A 436 -22.61 14.01 13.07
N ALA A 437 -23.87 13.78 12.68
CA ALA A 437 -24.31 12.45 12.29
C ALA A 437 -23.64 11.97 10.99
N ALA A 438 -23.55 12.84 9.99
CA ALA A 438 -22.87 12.54 8.72
C ALA A 438 -21.35 12.34 8.90
N LEU A 439 -20.70 13.16 9.74
CA LEU A 439 -19.27 12.99 10.05
C LEU A 439 -18.99 11.68 10.79
N ARG A 440 -19.84 11.27 11.75
CA ARG A 440 -19.71 9.93 12.36
C ARG A 440 -19.91 8.81 11.35
N ARG A 441 -20.87 8.96 10.42
CA ARG A 441 -21.05 8.00 9.33
C ARG A 441 -19.81 7.91 8.45
N SER A 442 -19.15 9.04 8.17
CA SER A 442 -17.88 9.07 7.45
C SER A 442 -16.79 8.28 8.18
N ILE A 443 -16.70 8.42 9.50
CA ILE A 443 -15.76 7.65 10.35
C ILE A 443 -16.07 6.16 10.30
N GLU A 444 -17.35 5.77 10.44
CA GLU A 444 -17.75 4.35 10.37
C GLU A 444 -17.43 3.69 9.03
N LEU A 445 -17.54 4.45 7.93
CA LEU A 445 -17.19 3.97 6.59
C LEU A 445 -15.68 3.85 6.43
N ASP A 446 -14.92 4.85 6.89
CA ASP A 446 -13.45 4.88 6.88
C ASP A 446 -12.86 3.73 7.72
N ASP A 447 -13.29 3.59 8.97
CA ASP A 447 -12.91 2.48 9.86
C ASP A 447 -13.45 1.10 9.39
N GLY A 448 -14.35 1.10 8.41
CA GLY A 448 -14.95 -0.09 7.80
C GLY A 448 -14.25 -0.58 6.53
N LEU A 449 -13.32 0.20 5.97
CA LEU A 449 -12.57 -0.18 4.78
C LEU A 449 -11.72 -1.45 5.02
N PRO A 450 -11.56 -2.31 3.98
CA PRO A 450 -10.47 -3.27 3.93
C PRO A 450 -9.12 -2.63 4.29
N TYR A 451 -8.28 -3.40 4.99
CA TYR A 451 -6.93 -2.95 5.34
C TYR A 451 -6.10 -2.69 4.09
N ASP A 452 -5.35 -1.59 4.13
CA ASP A 452 -4.55 -1.08 3.04
C ASP A 452 -3.57 -0.04 3.59
N GLU A 453 -2.41 0.10 2.95
CA GLU A 453 -1.44 1.11 3.31
C GLU A 453 -0.81 1.76 2.06
N PRO A 454 -0.72 3.10 2.03
CA PRO A 454 -1.45 4.01 2.91
C PRO A 454 -2.96 3.82 2.69
N TRP A 455 -3.75 4.00 3.75
CA TRP A 455 -5.21 3.83 3.69
C TRP A 455 -5.83 4.57 2.51
N GLY A 456 -6.81 3.95 1.85
CA GLY A 456 -7.44 4.49 0.65
C GLY A 456 -8.09 5.87 0.84
N TRP A 457 -8.38 6.24 2.09
CA TRP A 457 -8.75 7.61 2.47
C TRP A 457 -7.59 8.30 3.23
N MET A 458 -6.89 9.23 2.57
CA MET A 458 -5.60 9.73 3.06
C MET A 458 -5.64 10.64 4.30
N GLN A 459 -6.80 11.19 4.68
CA GLN A 459 -6.93 12.08 5.82
C GLN A 459 -7.91 11.45 6.80
N PRO A 460 -7.50 11.03 8.01
CA PRO A 460 -8.42 10.41 8.95
C PRO A 460 -9.66 11.29 9.14
N THR A 461 -10.83 10.75 8.79
CA THR A 461 -12.11 11.47 8.78
C THR A 461 -12.41 12.09 10.14
N ARG A 462 -11.96 11.42 11.21
CA ARG A 462 -12.09 11.86 12.59
C ARG A 462 -11.39 13.18 12.91
N HIS A 463 -10.44 13.64 12.09
CA HIS A 463 -9.82 14.95 12.27
C HIS A 463 -10.80 16.09 12.00
N ALA A 464 -11.62 15.99 10.94
CA ALA A 464 -12.66 16.99 10.67
C ALA A 464 -13.70 17.00 11.80
N TYR A 465 -14.15 15.82 12.22
CA TYR A 465 -15.07 15.67 13.35
C TYR A 465 -14.52 16.29 14.65
N GLY A 466 -13.30 15.92 15.05
CA GLY A 466 -12.67 16.46 16.26
C GLY A 466 -12.43 17.98 16.20
N ALA A 467 -12.08 18.52 15.02
CA ALA A 467 -11.87 19.96 14.85
C ALA A 467 -13.18 20.75 15.03
N LEU A 468 -14.26 20.25 14.43
CA LEU A 468 -15.58 20.89 14.49
C LEU A 468 -16.26 20.73 15.86
N LEU A 469 -15.95 19.65 16.61
CA LEU A 469 -16.32 19.52 18.02
C LEU A 469 -15.64 20.61 18.88
N LEU A 470 -14.33 20.83 18.68
CA LEU A 470 -13.60 21.88 19.38
C LEU A 470 -14.14 23.28 19.07
N GLU A 471 -14.51 23.55 17.82
CA GLU A 471 -15.18 24.79 17.38
C GLU A 471 -16.51 25.00 18.13
N GLN A 472 -17.28 23.95 18.40
CA GLN A 472 -18.50 24.02 19.21
C GLN A 472 -18.27 23.99 20.73
N GLY A 473 -17.01 23.94 21.18
CA GLY A 473 -16.68 23.83 22.61
C GLY A 473 -16.95 22.46 23.24
N LEU A 474 -17.19 21.43 22.43
CA LEU A 474 -17.38 20.04 22.84
C LEU A 474 -16.02 19.38 23.10
N VAL A 475 -15.31 19.88 24.11
CA VAL A 475 -13.88 19.56 24.34
C VAL A 475 -13.68 18.12 24.78
N ALA A 476 -14.56 17.57 25.62
CA ALA A 476 -14.42 16.20 26.12
C ALA A 476 -14.63 15.18 25.00
N GLU A 477 -15.61 15.42 24.12
CA GLU A 477 -15.85 14.58 22.95
C GLU A 477 -14.67 14.65 21.97
N ALA A 478 -14.12 15.83 21.72
CA ALA A 478 -12.96 15.99 20.86
C ALA A 478 -11.71 15.31 21.44
N GLU A 479 -11.51 15.38 22.75
CA GLU A 479 -10.39 14.71 23.43
C GLU A 479 -10.42 13.20 23.21
N ALA A 480 -11.58 12.57 23.36
CA ALA A 480 -11.76 11.14 23.12
C ALA A 480 -11.44 10.75 21.67
N VAL A 481 -11.83 11.60 20.70
CA VAL A 481 -11.54 11.37 19.28
C VAL A 481 -10.04 11.34 19.01
N TYR A 482 -9.28 12.33 19.51
CA TYR A 482 -7.84 12.36 19.29
C TYR A 482 -7.08 11.32 20.11
N ARG A 483 -7.57 10.97 21.32
CA ARG A 483 -7.01 9.89 22.13
C ARG A 483 -7.05 8.56 21.37
N ALA A 484 -8.21 8.25 20.79
CA ALA A 484 -8.40 7.07 19.96
C ALA A 484 -7.52 7.12 18.70
N ASP A 485 -7.51 8.25 17.98
CA ASP A 485 -6.68 8.43 16.77
C ASP A 485 -5.20 8.16 17.05
N LEU A 486 -4.66 8.71 18.14
CA LEU A 486 -3.25 8.57 18.50
C LEU A 486 -2.90 7.18 19.07
N GLY A 487 -3.88 6.27 19.23
CA GLY A 487 -3.67 4.96 19.83
C GLY A 487 -3.35 5.03 21.34
N LEU A 488 -3.83 6.07 22.03
CA LEU A 488 -3.63 6.26 23.46
C LEU A 488 -4.69 5.55 24.32
N ASP A 489 -5.64 4.87 23.67
CA ASP A 489 -6.58 3.92 24.26
C ASP A 489 -6.80 2.72 23.32
N GLY A 490 -7.67 1.78 23.73
CA GLY A 490 -7.98 0.57 22.97
C GLY A 490 -9.23 0.69 22.09
N THR A 491 -9.69 1.90 21.76
CA THR A 491 -10.94 2.09 21.00
C THR A 491 -10.79 1.71 19.53
N LEU A 492 -9.63 1.97 18.94
CA LEU A 492 -9.35 1.64 17.54
C LEU A 492 -8.42 0.41 17.41
N PRO A 493 -8.65 -0.45 16.41
CA PRO A 493 -7.66 -1.39 15.89
C PRO A 493 -6.26 -0.79 15.76
N ARG A 494 -5.22 -1.58 16.03
CA ARG A 494 -3.81 -1.11 15.93
C ARG A 494 -3.50 -0.51 14.55
N ALA A 495 -4.06 -1.11 13.50
CA ALA A 495 -3.96 -0.71 12.11
C ALA A 495 -4.84 0.49 11.72
N GLN A 496 -5.51 1.15 12.66
CA GLN A 496 -6.31 2.37 12.44
C GLN A 496 -5.88 3.51 13.36
N GLN A 497 -4.77 3.32 14.08
CA GLN A 497 -4.14 4.30 14.94
C GLN A 497 -3.04 5.05 14.15
N HIS A 498 -2.87 6.32 14.49
CA HIS A 498 -1.93 7.25 13.88
C HIS A 498 -1.00 7.87 14.94
N PRO A 499 -0.11 7.08 15.58
CA PRO A 499 0.83 7.61 16.55
C PRO A 499 1.62 8.79 15.98
N ALA A 500 1.95 9.76 16.82
CA ALA A 500 2.76 10.93 16.48
C ALA A 500 2.25 11.82 15.31
N ASN A 501 1.00 11.65 14.85
CA ASN A 501 0.40 12.49 13.82
C ASN A 501 0.30 13.94 14.31
N VAL A 502 0.96 14.88 13.62
CA VAL A 502 1.09 16.28 14.08
C VAL A 502 -0.27 16.95 14.28
N TRP A 503 -1.25 16.63 13.44
CA TRP A 503 -2.59 17.22 13.46
C TRP A 503 -3.41 16.74 14.66
N ALA A 504 -3.35 15.43 14.95
CA ALA A 504 -4.04 14.84 16.09
C ALA A 504 -3.36 15.22 17.41
N LEU A 505 -2.02 15.26 17.45
CA LEU A 505 -1.25 15.77 18.60
C LEU A 505 -1.64 17.21 18.95
N HIS A 506 -1.78 18.08 17.94
CA HIS A 506 -2.24 19.46 18.16
C HIS A 506 -3.64 19.49 18.78
N GLY A 507 -4.61 18.81 18.16
CA GLY A 507 -5.99 18.76 18.65
C GLY A 507 -6.09 18.18 20.07
N PHE A 508 -5.35 17.10 20.35
CA PHE A 508 -5.31 16.46 21.66
C PHE A 508 -4.71 17.39 22.72
N HIS A 509 -3.57 18.01 22.43
CA HIS A 509 -2.93 18.97 23.34
C HIS A 509 -3.87 20.14 23.70
N GLU A 510 -4.55 20.71 22.70
CA GLU A 510 -5.54 21.77 22.95
C GLU A 510 -6.67 21.31 23.88
N CYS A 511 -7.20 20.10 23.66
CA CYS A 511 -8.22 19.51 24.53
C CYS A 511 -7.73 19.37 25.97
N LEU A 512 -6.53 18.82 26.17
CA LEU A 512 -5.95 18.60 27.49
C LEU A 512 -5.78 19.92 28.26
N VAL A 513 -5.27 20.97 27.60
CA VAL A 513 -5.12 22.30 28.20
C VAL A 513 -6.48 22.88 28.60
N ARG A 514 -7.48 22.81 27.71
CA ARG A 514 -8.83 23.33 27.98
C ARG A 514 -9.55 22.57 29.10
N LEU A 515 -9.23 21.30 29.29
CA LEU A 515 -9.76 20.46 30.37
C LEU A 515 -8.96 20.55 31.68
N GLY A 516 -7.85 21.31 31.72
CA GLY A 516 -6.98 21.42 32.89
C GLY A 516 -6.20 20.14 33.21
N LYS A 517 -5.94 19.28 32.22
CA LYS A 517 -5.17 18.04 32.35
C LYS A 517 -3.67 18.30 32.19
N ASP A 518 -3.10 19.15 33.05
CA ASP A 518 -1.76 19.74 32.88
C ASP A 518 -0.62 18.72 32.73
N GLY A 519 -0.66 17.61 33.49
CA GLY A 519 0.39 16.59 33.42
C GLY A 519 0.43 15.87 32.07
N GLU A 520 -0.72 15.44 31.56
CA GLU A 520 -0.82 14.86 30.21
C GLU A 520 -0.48 15.90 29.15
N ALA A 521 -0.97 17.13 29.30
CA ALA A 521 -0.70 18.22 28.36
C ALA A 521 0.81 18.47 28.21
N GLN A 522 1.59 18.47 29.30
CA GLN A 522 3.04 18.65 29.24
C GLN A 522 3.76 17.54 28.47
N ILE A 523 3.32 16.29 28.59
CA ILE A 523 3.89 15.15 27.84
C ILE A 523 3.59 15.31 26.35
N VAL A 524 2.33 15.59 26.01
CA VAL A 524 1.90 15.76 24.60
C VAL A 524 2.55 17.01 23.99
N ALA A 525 2.75 18.09 24.76
CA ALA A 525 3.44 19.29 24.31
C ALA A 525 4.88 19.00 23.83
N GLN A 526 5.59 18.09 24.50
CA GLN A 526 6.93 17.68 24.07
C GLN A 526 6.90 16.93 22.74
N GLN A 527 5.95 15.99 22.57
CA GLN A 527 5.77 15.26 21.32
C GLN A 527 5.38 16.20 20.18
N LEU A 528 4.42 17.08 20.42
CA LEU A 528 3.96 18.08 19.46
C LEU A 528 5.09 19.02 19.05
N LYS A 529 5.93 19.48 19.99
CA LYS A 529 7.10 20.31 19.68
C LYS A 529 8.06 19.61 18.70
N ILE A 530 8.28 18.30 18.85
CA ILE A 530 9.12 17.52 17.95
C ILE A 530 8.45 17.33 16.59
N ALA A 531 7.16 16.99 16.56
CA ALA A 531 6.42 16.78 15.32
C ALA A 531 6.35 18.07 14.47
N THR A 532 5.99 19.20 15.11
CA THR A 532 5.87 20.51 14.46
C THR A 532 7.21 21.06 13.97
N ALA A 533 8.34 20.65 14.54
CA ALA A 533 9.67 21.09 14.09
C ALA A 533 10.00 20.70 12.64
N THR A 534 9.26 19.74 12.05
CA THR A 534 9.42 19.32 10.65
C THR A 534 8.32 19.81 9.72
N ALA A 535 7.26 20.43 10.25
CA ALA A 535 6.18 21.00 9.44
C ALA A 535 6.69 22.23 8.68
N ASP A 536 6.20 22.43 7.46
CA ASP A 536 6.48 23.63 6.64
C ASP A 536 5.30 24.61 6.58
N VAL A 537 4.22 24.28 7.28
CA VAL A 537 3.05 25.14 7.53
C VAL A 537 2.78 25.25 9.04
N PRO A 538 2.14 26.34 9.50
CA PRO A 538 1.60 26.40 10.86
C PRO A 538 0.55 25.31 11.10
N ILE A 539 0.64 24.64 12.24
CA ILE A 539 -0.36 23.67 12.70
C ILE A 539 -1.23 24.36 13.75
N GLU A 540 -2.38 24.89 13.32
CA GLU A 540 -3.30 25.68 14.17
C GLU A 540 -4.59 24.94 14.55
N ALA A 541 -4.90 23.87 13.83
CA ALA A 541 -6.03 22.98 14.07
C ALA A 541 -5.74 21.63 13.43
N SER A 542 -6.41 20.58 13.88
CA SER A 542 -6.31 19.23 13.27
C SER A 542 -6.94 19.14 11.88
N CYS A 543 -7.79 20.11 11.51
CA CYS A 543 -8.42 20.25 10.21
C CYS A 543 -8.61 21.75 9.87
N CYS A 544 -8.30 22.14 8.63
CA CYS A 544 -8.54 23.50 8.12
C CYS A 544 -10.03 23.84 7.93
N CYS A 545 -10.91 22.86 8.11
CA CYS A 545 -12.35 23.09 8.22
C CYS A 545 -12.74 23.71 9.57
N ARG A 546 -11.84 23.91 10.54
CA ARG A 546 -12.12 24.75 11.70
C ARG A 546 -11.73 26.19 11.40
N LEU A 547 -12.68 27.13 11.49
CA LEU A 547 -12.46 28.55 11.22
C LEU A 547 -12.10 29.33 12.50
N GLU A 548 -12.55 28.87 13.67
CA GLU A 548 -12.28 29.52 14.96
C GLU A 548 -11.14 28.83 15.71
N THR A 549 -9.90 29.20 15.41
CA THR A 549 -8.68 28.57 15.97
C THR A 549 -8.06 29.34 17.15
N ARG A 550 -8.56 30.54 17.48
CA ARG A 550 -8.10 31.34 18.63
C ARG A 550 -9.23 31.48 19.65
N PRO A 551 -8.94 31.35 20.97
CA PRO A 551 -9.94 31.68 21.97
C PRO A 551 -10.27 33.19 21.86
N GLY A 552 -11.55 33.49 21.67
CA GLY A 552 -12.11 34.84 21.70
C GLY A 552 -12.21 35.41 23.11
#